data_AF-A0A448U2D4-F1
#
_entry.id   AF-A0A448U2D4-F1
#
_cell.length_a   1.000
_cell.length_b   1.000
_cell.length_c   1.000
_cell.angle_alpha   90.00
_cell.angle_beta   90.00
_cell.angle_gamma   90.00
#
_symmetry.space_group_name_H-M   'P 1'
#
loop_
_entity.id
_entity.type
_entity.pdbx_description
1 polymer ?
#
loop_
_entity_poly.entity_id
_entity_poly.type
_entity_poly.pdbx_seq_one_letter_code
_entity_poly.pdbx_strand_id
1 'polypeptide(L)'
;MYWHIGKRIFEEEQQGQDRADYGAYLIKSLAQQLQPEFGSGFSARQLERYRQFYRAFPIASALRTQLNWTQYKLLLSLDDADKREFYIAKSVKNN
;
A
#
# COMPACT_ATOMS: atom_id res chain seq x y z
N MET A 1 -8.67 5.54 -2.11
CA MET A 1 -8.01 6.17 -0.93
C MET A 1 -6.63 5.55 -0.66
N TYR A 2 -6.53 4.30 -0.20
CA TYR A 2 -5.27 3.66 0.20
C TYR A 2 -4.13 3.73 -0.84
N TRP A 3 -4.47 3.53 -2.11
CA TRP A 3 -3.51 3.63 -3.21
C TRP A 3 -2.88 5.02 -3.32
N HIS A 4 -3.69 6.08 -3.20
CA HIS A 4 -3.21 7.47 -3.29
C HIS A 4 -2.33 7.86 -2.11
N ILE A 5 -2.65 7.37 -0.90
CA ILE A 5 -1.81 7.57 0.28
C ILE A 5 -0.45 6.89 0.05
N GLY A 6 -0.46 5.65 -0.44
CA GLY A 6 0.74 4.92 -0.80
C GLY A 6 1.60 5.63 -1.85
N LYS A 7 0.95 6.12 -2.91
CA LYS A 7 1.59 6.92 -3.95
C LYS A 7 2.28 8.16 -3.36
N ARG A 8 1.56 8.91 -2.52
CA ARG A 8 2.11 10.14 -1.93
C ARG A 8 3.31 9.85 -1.04
N ILE A 9 3.24 8.81 -0.20
CA ILE A 9 4.37 8.38 0.64
C ILE A 9 5.57 8.02 -0.25
N PHE A 10 5.35 7.23 -1.30
CA PHE A 10 6.42 6.82 -2.21
C PHE A 10 7.07 8.00 -2.94
N GLU A 11 6.28 8.96 -3.43
CA GLU A 11 6.79 10.15 -4.10
C GLU A 11 7.62 11.04 -3.17
N GLU A 12 7.16 11.23 -1.92
CA GLU A 12 7.91 11.98 -0.89
C GLU A 12 9.24 11.27 -0.53
N GLU A 13 9.25 9.93 -0.45
CA GLU A 13 10.47 9.16 -0.22
C GLU A 13 11.49 9.32 -1.35
N GLN A 14 11.04 9.32 -2.60
CA GLN A 14 11.91 9.52 -3.77
C GLN A 14 12.54 10.93 -3.78
N GLN A 15 11.80 11.95 -3.36
CA GLN A 15 12.31 13.32 -3.22
C GLN A 15 13.32 13.47 -2.08
N GLY A 16 13.29 12.57 -1.08
CA GLY A 16 14.22 12.51 0.05
C GLY A 16 15.54 11.76 -0.20
N GLN A 17 15.88 11.41 -1.45
CA GLN A 17 17.03 10.58 -1.84
C GLN A 17 17.02 9.17 -1.20
N ASP A 18 16.13 8.29 -1.68
CA ASP A 18 16.22 6.81 -1.74
C ASP A 18 16.94 6.05 -0.59
N ARG A 19 16.95 6.62 0.62
CA ARG A 19 17.50 6.00 1.83
C ARG A 19 16.37 5.28 2.53
N ALA A 20 16.53 3.97 2.71
CA ALA A 20 15.59 3.16 3.49
C ALA A 20 15.29 3.79 4.87
N ASP A 21 16.29 4.42 5.48
CA ASP A 21 16.17 5.14 6.76
C ASP A 21 15.25 6.36 6.69
N TYR A 22 15.24 7.09 5.58
CA TYR A 22 14.38 8.25 5.38
C TYR A 22 12.90 7.84 5.29
N GLY A 23 12.61 6.78 4.52
CA GLY A 23 11.25 6.26 4.42
C GLY A 23 10.70 5.75 5.75
N ALA A 24 11.54 5.06 6.53
CA ALA A 24 11.17 4.62 7.87
C ALA A 24 10.86 5.81 8.81
N TYR A 25 11.65 6.88 8.73
CA TYR A 25 11.41 8.12 9.48
C TYR A 25 10.12 8.82 9.04
N LEU A 26 9.89 8.97 7.73
CA LEU A 26 8.70 9.60 7.18
C LEU A 26 7.42 8.90 7.65
N ILE A 27 7.36 7.57 7.50
CA ILE A 27 6.19 6.78 7.92
C ILE A 27 5.94 6.91 9.42
N LYS A 28 7.00 6.89 10.24
CA LYS A 28 6.89 7.07 11.69
C LYS A 28 6.35 8.46 12.05
N SER A 29 6.85 9.51 11.39
CA SER A 29 6.41 10.89 11.60
C SER A 29 4.94 11.07 11.21
N LEU A 30 4.54 10.57 10.03
CA LEU A 30 3.16 10.60 9.57
C LEU A 30 2.22 9.85 10.51
N ALA A 31 2.64 8.68 11.02
CA ALA A 31 1.84 7.93 11.98
C ALA A 31 1.64 8.71 13.30
N GLN A 32 2.69 9.35 13.81
CA GLN A 32 2.60 10.14 15.04
C GLN A 32 1.62 11.32 14.92
N GLN A 33 1.52 11.92 13.73
CA GLN A 33 0.64 13.05 13.47
C GLN A 33 -0.80 12.61 13.18
N LEU A 34 -0.97 11.61 12.30
CA LEU A 34 -2.28 11.24 11.76
C LEU A 34 -3.02 10.20 12.62
N GLN A 35 -2.31 9.33 13.33
CA GLN A 35 -2.97 8.29 14.13
C GLN A 35 -3.83 8.86 15.28
N PRO A 36 -3.42 9.92 16.02
CA PRO A 36 -4.28 10.53 17.03
C PRO A 36 -5.57 11.15 16.47
N GLU A 37 -5.50 11.71 15.25
CA GLU A 37 -6.61 12.41 14.62
C GLU A 37 -7.58 11.46 13.89
N PHE A 38 -7.04 10.46 13.18
CA PHE A 38 -7.80 9.60 12.27
C PHE A 38 -7.85 8.13 12.73
N GLY A 39 -7.21 7.79 13.83
CA GLY A 39 -7.24 6.46 14.45
C GLY A 39 -6.29 5.43 13.83
N SER A 40 -6.53 4.15 14.15
CA SER A 40 -5.62 3.03 13.88
C SER A 40 -5.34 2.77 12.40
N GLY A 41 -6.20 3.28 11.50
CA GLY A 41 -6.02 3.25 10.04
C GLY A 41 -4.80 4.03 9.54
N PHE A 42 -4.22 4.89 10.38
CA PHE A 42 -3.03 5.69 10.10
C PHE A 42 -1.82 5.32 10.97
N SER A 43 -1.85 4.14 11.60
CA SER A 43 -0.66 3.60 12.26
C SER A 43 0.48 3.37 11.26
N ALA A 44 1.72 3.38 11.75
CA ALA A 44 2.92 3.17 10.93
C ALA A 44 2.83 1.89 10.08
N ARG A 45 2.28 0.81 10.65
CA ARG A 45 2.03 -0.45 9.95
C ARG A 45 1.04 -0.32 8.79
N GLN A 46 0.00 0.52 8.93
CA GLN A 46 -0.97 0.73 7.85
C GLN A 46 -0.40 1.62 6.76
N LEU A 47 0.33 2.68 7.12
CA LEU A 47 1.01 3.56 6.17
C LEU A 47 2.04 2.77 5.34
N GLU A 48 2.79 1.87 5.97
CA GLU A 48 3.70 0.93 5.29
C GLU A 48 2.94 0.05 4.29
N ARG A 49 1.77 -0.49 4.68
CA ARG A 49 0.93 -1.28 3.76
C ARG A 49 0.42 -0.46 2.59
N TYR A 50 0.08 0.81 2.79
CA TYR A 50 -0.32 1.69 1.69
C TYR A 50 0.85 1.93 0.73
N ARG A 51 2.06 2.19 1.26
CA ARG A 51 3.28 2.28 0.44
C ARG A 51 3.52 1.01 -0.36
N GLN A 52 3.49 -0.15 0.29
CA GLN A 52 3.62 -1.46 -0.38
C GLN A 52 2.55 -1.67 -1.44
N PHE A 53 1.31 -1.25 -1.16
CA PHE A 53 0.21 -1.35 -2.11
C PHE A 53 0.48 -0.58 -3.40
N TYR A 54 0.99 0.64 -3.30
CA TYR A 54 1.38 1.41 -4.47
C TYR A 54 2.54 0.76 -5.23
N ARG A 55 3.59 0.29 -4.52
CA ARG A 55 4.73 -0.39 -5.15
C ARG A 55 4.32 -1.67 -5.89
N ALA A 56 3.39 -2.42 -5.32
CA ALA A 56 2.85 -3.66 -5.90
C ALA A 56 1.94 -3.40 -7.11
N PHE A 57 1.26 -2.25 -7.15
CA PHE A 57 0.29 -1.89 -8.17
C PHE A 57 0.50 -0.43 -8.61
N PRO A 58 1.57 -0.10 -9.34
CA PRO A 58 1.92 1.29 -9.66
C PRO A 58 0.94 1.98 -10.62
N ILE A 59 0.09 1.20 -11.30
CA ILE A 59 -0.93 1.69 -12.24
C ILE A 59 -2.31 1.51 -11.62
N ALA A 60 -2.98 2.61 -11.29
CA ALA A 60 -4.29 2.57 -10.63
C ALA A 60 -5.36 1.84 -11.46
N SER A 61 -5.34 1.97 -12.80
CA SER A 61 -6.29 1.29 -13.69
C SER A 61 -6.09 -0.22 -13.76
N ALA A 62 -4.94 -0.75 -13.30
CA ALA A 62 -4.72 -2.18 -13.19
C ALA A 62 -5.46 -2.81 -11.99
N LEU A 63 -5.92 -1.99 -11.03
CA LEU A 63 -6.68 -2.47 -9.89
C LEU A 63 -8.06 -2.98 -10.34
N ARG A 64 -8.42 -4.16 -9.84
CA ARG A 64 -9.75 -4.75 -10.01
C ARG A 64 -10.74 -4.10 -9.06
N THR A 65 -11.84 -3.57 -9.60
CA THR A 65 -12.91 -2.93 -8.83
C THR A 65 -13.70 -3.92 -7.98
N GLN A 66 -13.66 -5.21 -8.33
CA GLN A 66 -14.28 -6.30 -7.58
C GLN A 66 -13.55 -6.62 -6.27
N LEU A 67 -12.32 -6.12 -6.08
CA LEU A 67 -11.50 -6.40 -4.91
C LEU A 67 -11.54 -5.27 -3.90
N ASN A 68 -11.80 -5.61 -2.63
CA ASN A 68 -11.75 -4.67 -1.51
C ASN A 68 -10.37 -4.64 -0.84
N TRP A 69 -10.18 -3.72 0.10
CA TRP A 69 -8.90 -3.55 0.80
C TRP A 69 -8.44 -4.80 1.55
N THR A 70 -9.34 -5.58 2.13
CA THR A 70 -8.97 -6.82 2.82
C THR A 70 -8.40 -7.86 1.87
N GLN A 71 -8.98 -7.98 0.67
CA GLN A 71 -8.46 -8.86 -0.37
C GLN A 71 -7.09 -8.37 -0.87
N TYR A 72 -6.92 -7.06 -1.11
CA TYR A 72 -5.61 -6.52 -1.47
C TYR A 72 -4.56 -6.73 -0.38
N LYS A 73 -4.90 -6.60 0.90
CA LYS A 73 -3.97 -6.90 2.00
C LYS A 73 -3.44 -8.34 1.97
N LEU A 74 -4.28 -9.31 1.57
CA LEU A 74 -3.86 -10.71 1.41
C LEU A 74 -2.96 -10.88 0.19
N LEU A 75 -3.25 -10.17 -0.90
CA LEU A 75 -2.42 -10.19 -2.11
C LEU A 75 -1.05 -9.55 -1.89
N LEU A 76 -0.94 -8.57 -0.99
CA LEU A 76 0.33 -7.91 -0.64
C LEU A 76 1.27 -8.81 0.17
N SER A 77 0.77 -9.86 0.83
CA SER A 77 1.65 -10.85 1.47
C SER A 77 2.21 -11.89 0.49
N LEU A 78 1.82 -11.84 -0.79
CA LEU A 78 2.41 -12.67 -1.83
C LEU A 78 3.59 -11.92 -2.43
N ASP A 79 4.81 -12.38 -2.14
CA ASP A 79 6.05 -11.77 -2.66
C ASP A 79 6.22 -11.99 -4.18
N ASP A 80 5.59 -13.05 -4.69
CA ASP A 80 5.64 -13.46 -6.09
C ASP A 80 4.52 -12.79 -6.90
N ALA A 81 4.93 -12.01 -7.91
CA ALA A 81 4.02 -11.25 -8.77
C ALA A 81 3.11 -12.15 -9.62
N ASP A 82 3.64 -13.27 -10.13
CA ASP A 82 2.88 -14.22 -10.96
C ASP A 82 1.81 -14.92 -10.13
N LYS A 83 2.17 -15.33 -8.90
CA LYS A 83 1.18 -15.87 -7.95
C LYS A 83 0.11 -14.85 -7.63
N ARG A 84 0.50 -13.58 -7.40
CA ARG A 84 -0.46 -12.51 -7.11
C ARG A 84 -1.46 -12.34 -8.25
N GLU A 85 -0.99 -12.31 -9.49
CA GLU A 85 -1.84 -12.19 -10.67
C GLU A 85 -2.78 -13.40 -10.83
N PHE A 86 -2.26 -14.62 -10.65
CA PHE A 86 -3.07 -15.84 -10.66
C PHE A 86 -4.22 -15.78 -9.65
N TYR A 87 -3.94 -15.40 -8.40
CA TYR A 87 -4.97 -15.32 -7.37
C TYR A 87 -5.96 -14.17 -7.62
N ILE A 88 -5.52 -13.04 -8.16
CA ILE A 88 -6.43 -11.96 -8.60
C ILE A 88 -7.42 -12.49 -9.64
N ALA A 89 -6.92 -13.16 -10.69
CA ALA A 89 -7.77 -13.72 -11.74
C ALA A 89 -8.77 -14.74 -11.18
N LYS A 90 -8.31 -15.61 -10.27
CA LYS A 90 -9.16 -16.61 -9.61
C LYS A 90 -10.24 -15.97 -8.72
N SER A 91 -9.91 -14.92 -7.97
CA SER A 91 -10.86 -14.21 -7.10
C SER A 91 -11.93 -13.44 -7.86
N VAL A 92 -11.59 -12.87 -9.02
CA VAL A 92 -12.58 -12.17 -9.87
C VAL A 92 -13.52 -13.15 -10.58
N LYS A 93 -13.03 -14.33 -10.98
CA LYS A 93 -13.84 -15.34 -11.69
C LYS A 93 -14.88 -16.05 -10.79
N ASN A 94 -14.65 -16.07 -9.49
CA ASN A 94 -15.49 -16.77 -8.51
C ASN A 94 -16.49 -15.85 -7.78
N ASN A 95 -16.71 -14.63 -8.28
CA ASN A 95 -17.64 -13.64 -7.73
C ASN A 95 -18.74 -13.35 -8.75
#